data_AF-A0A4S3KMF2-F1
#
_entry.id   AF-A0A4S3KMF2-F1
#
_cell.length_a   1.000
_cell.length_b   1.000
_cell.length_c   1.000
_cell.angle_alpha   90.00
_cell.angle_beta   90.00
_cell.angle_gamma   90.00
#
_symmetry.space_group_name_H-M   'P 1'
#
loop_
_entity.id
_entity.type
_entity.pdbx_description
1 polymer ?
#
loop_
_entity_poly.entity_id
_entity_poly.type
_entity_poly.pdbx_seq_one_letter_code
_entity_poly.pdbx_strand_id
1 'polypeptide(L)'
;MIAVSIKAIQIAHALLDMGFLVRGAVAVGNVYCTDSNILGTGYQEAVNGEKAAHNPQIALTESAKQELDRLIRDPNCPRYAIFAQNELGQVLLDSIYPHADYMPTKSKSVAEYYGHYREIIVSNLAHKEQRVSEKWRWFAAFFNTNVFYFQSMIGNGISEIDAASPRITMNYLNPPASDFSWMTPFQAPGVTVILNANPNQVEEP
;
A
#
# COMPACT_ATOMS: atom_id res chain seq x y z
N MET A 1 2.17 16.32 -5.49
CA MET A 1 1.87 14.87 -5.36
C MET A 1 2.88 14.15 -4.46
N ILE A 2 4.15 14.04 -4.86
CA ILE A 2 5.19 13.27 -4.12
C ILE A 2 5.27 13.60 -2.62
N ALA A 3 5.35 14.89 -2.25
CA ALA A 3 5.42 15.29 -0.84
C ALA A 3 4.21 14.83 -0.01
N VAL A 4 3.00 14.90 -0.60
CA VAL A 4 1.77 14.41 0.04
C VAL A 4 1.81 12.88 0.19
N SER A 5 2.30 12.16 -0.82
CA SER A 5 2.46 10.71 -0.76
C SER A 5 3.45 10.29 0.32
N ILE A 6 4.60 10.95 0.45
CA ILE A 6 5.56 10.70 1.53
C ILE A 6 4.92 10.92 2.91
N LYS A 7 4.14 12.00 3.07
CA LYS A 7 3.40 12.25 4.33
C LYS A 7 2.36 11.18 4.60
N ALA A 8 1.66 10.70 3.58
CA ALA A 8 0.71 9.61 3.72
C ALA A 8 1.38 8.30 4.17
N ILE A 9 2.57 7.97 3.65
CA ILE A 9 3.36 6.81 4.10
C ILE A 9 3.78 6.98 5.57
N GLN A 10 4.29 8.15 5.95
CA GLN A 10 4.65 8.44 7.35
C GLN A 10 3.46 8.27 8.32
N ILE A 11 2.29 8.78 7.93
CA ILE A 11 1.05 8.62 8.70
C ILE A 11 0.64 7.15 8.77
N ALA A 12 0.72 6.41 7.66
CA ALA A 12 0.39 5.00 7.62
C ALA A 12 1.28 4.15 8.52
N HIS A 13 2.60 4.40 8.53
CA HIS A 13 3.50 3.75 9.49
C HIS A 13 3.15 4.07 10.95
N ALA A 14 2.87 5.33 11.27
CA ALA A 14 2.55 5.75 12.63
C ALA A 14 1.23 5.13 13.12
N LEU A 15 0.23 5.07 12.25
CA LEU A 15 -1.06 4.43 12.57
C LEU A 15 -0.93 2.91 12.66
N LEU A 16 -0.13 2.28 11.78
CA LEU A 16 0.12 0.85 11.85
C LEU A 16 0.85 0.45 13.14
N ASP A 17 1.84 1.25 13.60
CA ASP A 17 2.52 1.05 14.89
C ASP A 17 1.55 1.09 16.09
N MET A 18 0.40 1.74 15.92
CA MET A 18 -0.71 1.79 16.90
C MET A 18 -1.80 0.72 16.65
N GLY A 19 -1.65 -0.13 15.63
CA GLY A 19 -2.63 -1.15 15.26
C GLY A 19 -3.80 -0.66 14.38
N PHE A 20 -3.64 0.47 13.69
CA PHE A 20 -4.65 1.01 12.77
C PHE A 20 -4.23 0.88 11.31
N LEU A 21 -5.15 0.42 10.47
CA LEU A 21 -4.97 0.35 9.02
C LEU A 21 -5.53 1.60 8.33
N VAL A 22 -4.80 2.13 7.35
CA VAL A 22 -5.18 3.34 6.62
C VAL A 22 -5.83 2.99 5.29
N ARG A 23 -6.89 3.73 4.95
CA ARG A 23 -7.51 3.75 3.64
C ARG A 23 -7.58 5.19 3.15
N GLY A 24 -7.36 5.44 1.87
CA GLY A 24 -7.44 6.78 1.32
C GLY A 24 -7.33 6.82 -0.18
N ALA A 25 -7.28 8.04 -0.70
CA ALA A 25 -6.89 8.28 -2.08
C ALA A 25 -6.04 9.54 -2.23
N VAL A 26 -5.15 9.53 -3.21
CA VAL A 26 -4.35 10.69 -3.62
C VAL A 26 -4.96 11.29 -4.88
N ALA A 27 -5.18 12.59 -4.87
CA ALA A 27 -5.70 13.35 -6.00
C ALA A 27 -4.89 14.63 -6.22
N VAL A 28 -4.92 15.13 -7.46
CA VAL A 28 -4.25 16.36 -7.87
C VAL A 28 -5.30 17.28 -8.49
N GLY A 29 -5.50 18.45 -7.90
CA GLY A 29 -6.47 19.41 -8.40
C GLY A 29 -6.41 20.72 -7.64
N ASN A 30 -7.24 21.66 -8.05
CA ASN A 30 -7.33 22.95 -7.41
C ASN A 30 -7.86 22.78 -5.98
N VAL A 31 -7.15 23.37 -5.04
CA VAL A 31 -7.54 23.44 -3.63
C VAL A 31 -7.37 24.87 -3.13
N TYR A 32 -8.35 25.29 -2.35
CA TYR A 32 -8.28 26.46 -1.49
C TYR A 32 -8.07 25.96 -0.06
N CYS A 33 -7.01 26.45 0.58
CA CYS A 33 -6.60 26.02 1.91
C CYS A 33 -6.62 27.24 2.86
N THR A 34 -7.20 27.03 4.03
CA THR A 34 -7.09 27.90 5.21
C THR A 34 -6.56 27.06 6.37
N ASP A 35 -6.24 27.67 7.51
CA ASP A 35 -5.73 26.94 8.67
C ASP A 35 -6.65 25.81 9.16
N SER A 36 -7.96 25.90 8.89
CA SER A 36 -8.96 24.92 9.37
C SER A 36 -9.73 24.20 8.28
N ASN A 37 -9.60 24.59 7.00
CA ASN A 37 -10.43 24.06 5.91
C ASN A 37 -9.64 23.85 4.63
N ILE A 38 -9.97 22.77 3.93
CA ILE A 38 -9.54 22.48 2.57
C ILE A 38 -10.78 22.28 1.71
N LEU A 39 -10.88 23.04 0.62
CA LEU A 39 -11.99 23.01 -0.32
C LEU A 39 -11.45 22.93 -1.74
N GLY A 40 -12.17 22.29 -2.66
CA GLY A 40 -11.82 22.28 -4.08
C GLY A 40 -11.92 20.90 -4.72
N THR A 41 -11.71 20.87 -6.03
CA THR A 41 -11.90 19.66 -6.85
C THR A 41 -10.94 18.55 -6.47
N GLY A 42 -9.68 18.90 -6.13
CA GLY A 42 -8.70 17.92 -5.67
C GLY A 42 -9.12 17.23 -4.37
N TYR A 43 -9.69 17.98 -3.42
CA TYR A 43 -10.20 17.40 -2.17
C TYR A 43 -11.44 16.53 -2.40
N GLN A 44 -12.38 16.97 -3.23
CA GLN A 44 -13.58 16.20 -3.55
C GLN A 44 -13.25 14.87 -4.24
N GLU A 45 -12.31 14.88 -5.19
CA GLU A 45 -11.86 13.66 -5.88
C GLU A 45 -11.17 12.69 -4.91
N ALA A 46 -10.31 13.18 -4.00
CA ALA A 46 -9.70 12.36 -2.97
C ALA A 46 -10.74 11.71 -2.04
N VAL A 47 -11.75 12.47 -1.60
CA VAL A 47 -12.84 11.94 -0.76
C VAL A 47 -13.66 10.87 -1.50
N ASN A 48 -13.96 11.10 -2.78
CA ASN A 48 -14.71 10.13 -3.58
C ASN A 48 -13.88 8.85 -3.82
N GLY A 49 -12.57 9.00 -4.06
CA GLY A 49 -11.65 7.87 -4.18
C GLY A 49 -11.54 7.04 -2.90
N GLU A 50 -11.46 7.69 -1.74
CA GLU A 50 -11.45 7.01 -0.43
C GLU A 50 -12.72 6.20 -0.20
N LYS A 51 -13.89 6.79 -0.49
CA LYS A 51 -15.20 6.11 -0.34
C LYS A 51 -15.34 4.91 -1.26
N ALA A 52 -14.75 4.97 -2.46
CA ALA A 52 -14.76 3.87 -3.42
C ALA A 52 -13.77 2.74 -3.06
N ALA A 53 -12.76 3.01 -2.23
CA ALA A 53 -11.81 2.00 -1.79
C ALA A 53 -12.46 1.05 -0.76
N HIS A 54 -12.25 -0.26 -0.95
CA HIS A 54 -12.80 -1.28 -0.06
C HIS A 54 -11.75 -1.79 0.94
N ASN A 55 -10.52 -1.96 0.46
CA ASN A 55 -9.38 -2.44 1.22
C ASN A 55 -8.66 -1.30 1.95
N PRO A 56 -7.86 -1.60 2.99
CA PRO A 56 -7.00 -0.63 3.67
C PRO A 56 -5.79 -0.26 2.79
N GLN A 57 -6.09 0.44 1.70
CA GLN A 57 -5.13 0.87 0.69
C GLN A 57 -5.28 2.36 0.40
N ILE A 58 -4.20 2.97 -0.08
CA ILE A 58 -4.22 4.35 -0.57
C ILE A 58 -4.09 4.30 -2.09
N ALA A 59 -5.18 4.62 -2.81
CA ALA A 59 -5.21 4.54 -4.27
C ALA A 59 -4.97 5.91 -4.93
N LEU A 60 -4.36 5.93 -6.10
CA LEU A 60 -4.29 7.12 -6.94
C LEU A 60 -5.58 7.25 -7.75
N THR A 61 -6.17 8.43 -7.65
CA THR A 61 -7.26 8.87 -8.52
C THR A 61 -6.73 9.15 -9.92
N GLU A 62 -7.63 9.39 -10.88
CA GLU A 62 -7.24 9.57 -12.27
C GLU A 62 -6.35 10.81 -12.46
N SER A 63 -6.67 11.91 -11.77
CA SER A 63 -5.82 13.11 -11.79
C SER A 63 -4.40 12.85 -11.26
N ALA A 64 -4.28 12.05 -10.21
CA ALA A 64 -2.98 11.68 -9.65
C ALA A 64 -2.18 10.73 -10.55
N LYS A 65 -2.85 9.82 -11.28
CA LYS A 65 -2.18 8.96 -12.26
C LYS A 65 -1.60 9.78 -13.42
N GLN A 66 -2.36 10.75 -13.93
CA GLN A 66 -1.88 11.64 -14.99
C GLN A 66 -0.67 12.46 -14.55
N GLU A 67 -0.68 12.96 -13.31
CA GLU A 67 0.47 13.65 -12.73
C GLU A 67 1.66 12.71 -12.52
N LEU A 68 1.43 11.46 -12.09
CA LEU A 68 2.47 10.45 -11.98
C LEU A 68 3.11 10.15 -13.35
N ASP A 69 2.32 9.97 -14.40
CA ASP A 69 2.83 9.75 -15.76
C ASP A 69 3.67 10.94 -16.25
N ARG A 70 3.25 12.16 -15.92
CA ARG A 70 4.02 13.37 -16.21
C ARG A 70 5.37 13.35 -15.49
N LEU A 71 5.39 13.01 -14.20
CA LEU A 71 6.62 12.94 -13.39
C LEU A 71 7.55 11.81 -13.84
N ILE A 72 7.02 10.66 -14.25
CA ILE A 72 7.81 9.53 -14.78
C ILE A 72 8.51 9.94 -16.09
N ARG A 73 7.85 10.73 -16.93
CA ARG A 73 8.44 11.21 -18.20
C ARG A 73 9.44 12.35 -18.02
N ASP A 74 9.43 13.03 -16.88
CA ASP A 74 10.36 14.13 -16.59
C ASP A 74 11.75 13.56 -16.20
N PRO A 75 12.81 13.76 -17.01
CA PRO A 75 14.14 13.24 -16.71
C PRO A 75 14.77 13.91 -15.48
N ASN A 76 14.30 15.08 -15.07
CA ASN A 76 14.81 15.80 -13.90
C ASN A 76 14.08 15.42 -12.61
N CYS A 77 12.95 14.70 -12.71
CA CYS A 77 12.23 14.26 -11.53
C CYS A 77 12.95 13.05 -10.90
N PRO A 78 13.24 13.09 -9.58
CA PRO A 78 13.73 11.91 -8.88
C PRO A 78 12.75 10.74 -9.03
N ARG A 79 13.31 9.54 -9.07
CA ARG A 79 12.56 8.28 -9.18
C ARG A 79 12.14 7.84 -7.77
N TYR A 80 10.90 7.37 -7.61
CA TYR A 80 10.35 6.93 -6.33
C TYR A 80 9.64 5.58 -6.50
N ALA A 81 10.15 4.54 -5.82
CA ALA A 81 9.54 3.20 -5.81
C ALA A 81 8.36 3.08 -4.83
N ILE A 82 7.54 4.12 -4.70
CA ILE A 82 6.42 4.16 -3.73
C ILE A 82 5.05 4.00 -4.40
N PHE A 83 5.00 3.92 -5.73
CA PHE A 83 3.76 3.70 -6.47
C PHE A 83 3.84 2.41 -7.25
N ALA A 84 2.80 1.58 -7.19
CA ALA A 84 2.73 0.35 -7.96
C ALA A 84 1.32 0.10 -8.49
N GLN A 85 1.23 -0.59 -9.62
CA GLN A 85 -0.04 -1.05 -10.18
C GLN A 85 -0.34 -2.47 -9.72
N ASN A 86 -1.57 -2.69 -9.26
CA ASN A 86 -2.05 -4.02 -8.85
C ASN A 86 -2.70 -4.80 -10.00
N GLU A 87 -3.13 -6.03 -9.72
CA GLU A 87 -3.78 -6.93 -10.68
C GLU A 87 -5.10 -6.41 -11.25
N LEU A 88 -5.74 -5.44 -10.58
CA LEU A 88 -6.97 -4.78 -11.03
C LEU A 88 -6.69 -3.52 -11.85
N GLY A 89 -5.42 -3.23 -12.14
CA GLY A 89 -5.00 -2.01 -12.85
C GLY A 89 -5.06 -0.74 -11.99
N GLN A 90 -5.36 -0.85 -10.70
CA GLN A 90 -5.34 0.29 -9.77
C GLN A 90 -3.89 0.66 -9.45
N VAL A 91 -3.62 1.95 -9.42
CA VAL A 91 -2.32 2.45 -8.97
C VAL A 91 -2.42 2.76 -7.48
N LEU A 92 -1.61 2.10 -6.68
CA LEU A 92 -1.56 2.19 -5.24
C LEU A 92 -0.31 2.91 -4.79
N LEU A 93 -0.42 3.65 -3.69
CA LEU A 93 0.71 4.10 -2.88
C LEU A 93 1.10 2.93 -1.96
N ASP A 94 2.37 2.54 -2.00
CA ASP A 94 2.94 1.60 -1.05
C ASP A 94 3.05 2.29 0.32
N SER A 95 1.99 2.15 1.12
CA SER A 95 1.81 2.87 2.38
C SER A 95 2.72 2.41 3.50
N ILE A 96 3.49 1.33 3.31
CA ILE A 96 4.45 0.83 4.29
C ILE A 96 5.88 0.78 3.75
N TYR A 97 6.19 1.49 2.65
CA TYR A 97 7.49 1.39 1.97
C TYR A 97 8.69 1.40 2.96
N PRO A 98 9.61 0.42 2.89
CA PRO A 98 10.59 0.14 3.94
C PRO A 98 11.81 1.06 3.92
N HIS A 99 11.60 2.34 4.22
CA HIS A 99 12.67 3.34 4.33
C HIS A 99 12.66 4.04 5.68
N ALA A 100 13.84 4.22 6.28
CA ALA A 100 13.99 4.78 7.63
C ALA A 100 13.36 6.19 7.77
N ASP A 101 13.40 7.01 6.71
CA ASP A 101 12.80 8.36 6.71
C ASP A 101 11.26 8.38 6.78
N TYR A 102 10.61 7.23 6.55
CA TYR A 102 9.16 7.10 6.65
C TYR A 102 8.71 6.54 7.99
N MET A 103 9.64 6.06 8.81
CA MET A 103 9.33 5.41 10.08
C MET A 103 8.94 6.44 11.15
N PRO A 104 8.08 6.08 12.12
CA PRO A 104 7.60 6.99 13.17
C PRO A 104 8.73 7.54 14.06
N THR A 105 9.74 6.71 14.32
CA THR A 105 10.93 7.08 15.12
C THR A 105 12.20 6.64 14.41
N LYS A 106 13.28 7.40 14.57
CA LYS A 106 14.60 7.08 14.00
C LYS A 106 15.45 6.14 14.86
N SER A 107 14.97 5.78 16.06
CA SER A 107 15.71 4.95 17.01
C SER A 107 15.61 3.45 16.75
N LYS A 108 14.64 3.02 15.94
CA LYS A 108 14.45 1.63 15.52
C LYS A 108 14.87 1.48 14.06
N SER A 109 15.45 0.33 13.74
CA SER A 109 15.73 -0.11 12.36
C SER A 109 14.44 -0.45 11.61
N VAL A 110 14.51 -0.50 10.27
CA VAL A 110 13.40 -0.97 9.42
C VAL A 110 12.99 -2.39 9.80
N ALA A 111 13.96 -3.26 10.09
CA ALA A 111 13.73 -4.64 10.53
C ALA A 111 12.87 -4.71 11.80
N GLU A 112 13.20 -3.89 12.81
CA GLU A 112 12.44 -3.84 14.06
C GLU A 112 11.00 -3.39 13.86
N TYR A 113 10.78 -2.40 12.99
CA TYR A 113 9.43 -1.96 12.65
C TYR A 113 8.64 -3.05 11.94
N TYR A 114 9.23 -3.71 10.94
CA TYR A 114 8.56 -4.78 10.21
C TYR A 114 8.31 -6.02 11.07
N GLY A 115 9.21 -6.35 11.99
CA GLY A 115 8.98 -7.37 13.01
C GLY A 115 7.78 -7.03 13.88
N HIS A 116 7.71 -5.79 14.36
CA HIS A 116 6.57 -5.32 15.15
C HIS A 116 5.26 -5.31 14.35
N TYR A 117 5.27 -4.84 13.10
CA TYR A 117 4.10 -4.87 12.22
C TYR A 117 3.60 -6.30 11.99
N ARG A 118 4.52 -7.25 11.83
CA ARG A 118 4.19 -8.68 11.71
C ARG A 118 3.40 -9.17 12.93
N GLU A 119 3.84 -8.82 14.14
CA GLU A 119 3.15 -9.19 15.39
C GLU A 119 1.74 -8.59 15.46
N ILE A 120 1.62 -7.30 15.13
CA ILE A 120 0.33 -6.60 15.07
C ILE A 120 -0.62 -7.30 14.09
N ILE A 121 -0.16 -7.58 12.87
CA ILE A 121 -1.00 -8.21 11.84
C ILE A 121 -1.42 -9.61 12.30
N VAL A 122 -0.47 -10.45 12.76
CA VAL A 122 -0.76 -11.81 13.23
C VAL A 122 -1.79 -11.81 14.36
N SER A 123 -1.64 -10.92 15.34
CA SER A 123 -2.60 -10.82 16.45
C SER A 123 -4.02 -10.45 15.99
N ASN A 124 -4.13 -9.64 14.94
CA ASN A 124 -5.41 -9.19 14.40
C ASN A 124 -6.02 -10.15 13.36
N LEU A 125 -5.28 -11.12 12.82
CA LEU A 125 -5.85 -12.17 11.98
C LEU A 125 -6.82 -13.08 12.75
N ALA A 126 -6.63 -13.22 14.06
CA ALA A 126 -7.52 -13.96 14.97
C ALA A 126 -8.72 -13.15 15.48
N HIS A 127 -8.96 -11.94 14.93
CA HIS A 127 -10.04 -11.07 15.39
C HIS A 127 -11.42 -11.72 15.16
N LYS A 128 -12.30 -11.66 16.18
CA LYS A 128 -13.61 -12.33 16.17
C LYS A 128 -14.58 -11.76 15.12
N GLU A 129 -14.51 -10.45 14.89
CA GLU A 129 -15.33 -9.79 13.88
C GLU A 129 -14.76 -10.06 12.47
N GLN A 130 -15.56 -10.73 11.64
CA GLN A 130 -15.18 -11.14 10.28
C GLN A 130 -14.68 -9.95 9.46
N ARG A 131 -15.41 -8.84 9.44
CA ARG A 131 -15.05 -7.63 8.69
C ARG A 131 -13.69 -7.08 9.07
N VAL A 132 -13.32 -7.15 10.34
CA VAL A 132 -12.00 -6.71 10.82
C VAL A 132 -10.94 -7.71 10.34
N SER A 133 -11.17 -9.01 10.55
CA SER A 133 -10.23 -10.05 10.12
C SER A 133 -9.97 -10.03 8.61
N GLU A 134 -10.96 -9.71 7.78
CA GLU A 134 -10.83 -9.61 6.32
C GLU A 134 -9.91 -8.46 5.90
N LYS A 135 -10.04 -7.29 6.55
CA LYS A 135 -9.13 -6.16 6.31
C LYS A 135 -7.68 -6.52 6.64
N TRP A 136 -7.48 -7.22 7.76
CA TRP A 136 -6.16 -7.67 8.18
C TRP A 136 -5.61 -8.80 7.29
N ARG A 137 -6.45 -9.68 6.74
CA ARG A 137 -6.04 -10.67 5.73
C ARG A 137 -5.56 -9.99 4.46
N TRP A 138 -6.29 -8.98 3.97
CA TRP A 138 -5.83 -8.20 2.83
C TRP A 138 -4.50 -7.51 3.13
N PHE A 139 -4.37 -6.89 4.30
CA PHE A 139 -3.16 -6.19 4.69
C PHE A 139 -1.97 -7.14 4.93
N ALA A 140 -2.21 -8.36 5.40
CA ALA A 140 -1.18 -9.41 5.49
C ALA A 140 -0.62 -9.76 4.11
N ALA A 141 -1.48 -9.86 3.10
CA ALA A 141 -1.04 -10.08 1.73
C ALA A 141 -0.19 -8.92 1.19
N PHE A 142 -0.59 -7.67 1.50
CA PHE A 142 0.18 -6.47 1.17
C PHE A 142 1.55 -6.41 1.90
N PHE A 143 1.58 -6.77 3.18
CA PHE A 143 2.80 -6.88 3.97
C PHE A 143 3.74 -7.95 3.40
N ASN A 144 3.23 -9.13 3.05
CA ASN A 144 4.01 -10.20 2.45
C ASN A 144 4.62 -9.76 1.10
N THR A 145 3.86 -9.03 0.27
CA THR A 145 4.38 -8.44 -0.96
C THR A 145 5.58 -7.52 -0.68
N ASN A 146 5.48 -6.66 0.33
CA ASN A 146 6.56 -5.77 0.75
C ASN A 146 7.80 -6.54 1.23
N VAL A 147 7.63 -7.53 2.12
CA VAL A 147 8.71 -8.38 2.61
C VAL A 147 9.42 -9.11 1.46
N PHE A 148 8.66 -9.59 0.48
CA PHE A 148 9.19 -10.26 -0.69
C PHE A 148 10.02 -9.33 -1.58
N TYR A 149 9.49 -8.17 -1.97
CA TYR A 149 10.18 -7.24 -2.89
C TYR A 149 11.37 -6.53 -2.24
N PHE A 150 11.28 -6.24 -0.95
CA PHE A 150 12.25 -5.38 -0.25
C PHE A 150 12.99 -6.11 0.86
N GLN A 151 13.17 -7.43 0.73
CA GLN A 151 13.86 -8.25 1.72
C GLN A 151 15.24 -7.68 2.09
N SER A 152 15.99 -7.13 1.13
CA SER A 152 17.30 -6.51 1.37
C SER A 152 17.24 -5.22 2.18
N MET A 153 16.14 -4.45 2.08
CA MET A 153 15.93 -3.22 2.85
C MET A 153 15.38 -3.51 4.24
N ILE A 154 14.45 -4.47 4.33
CA ILE A 154 13.80 -4.87 5.59
C ILE A 154 14.75 -5.70 6.45
N GLY A 155 15.59 -6.53 5.83
CA GLY A 155 16.51 -7.43 6.50
C GLY A 155 16.07 -8.89 6.41
N ASN A 156 17.04 -9.77 6.17
CA ASN A 156 16.83 -11.21 5.92
C ASN A 156 16.20 -12.00 7.10
N GLY A 157 16.11 -11.39 8.29
CA GLY A 157 15.52 -12.01 9.48
C GLY A 157 14.00 -11.86 9.58
N ILE A 158 13.38 -10.98 8.78
CA ILE A 158 11.93 -10.82 8.74
C ILE A 158 11.35 -11.72 7.65
N SER A 159 10.43 -12.59 8.06
CA SER A 159 9.70 -13.48 7.17
C SER A 159 8.26 -13.02 6.98
N GLU A 160 7.67 -13.49 5.88
CA GLU A 160 6.24 -13.39 5.63
C GLU A 160 5.43 -13.98 6.78
N ILE A 161 4.18 -13.53 6.92
CA ILE A 161 3.28 -13.98 7.99
C ILE A 161 2.93 -15.47 7.83
N ASP A 162 2.94 -15.96 6.60
CA ASP A 162 2.89 -17.36 6.20
C ASP A 162 3.26 -17.43 4.70
N ALA A 163 4.25 -18.22 4.31
CA ALA A 163 4.72 -18.29 2.92
C ALA A 163 3.68 -18.90 1.96
N ALA A 164 2.66 -19.59 2.48
CA ALA A 164 1.51 -20.06 1.71
C ALA A 164 0.37 -19.02 1.60
N SER A 165 0.44 -17.93 2.38
CA SER A 165 -0.56 -16.88 2.33
C SER A 165 -0.43 -16.05 1.05
N PRO A 166 -1.56 -15.56 0.50
CA PRO A 166 -1.57 -14.83 -0.76
C PRO A 166 -0.73 -13.55 -0.66
N ARG A 167 -0.17 -13.14 -1.79
CA ARG A 167 0.44 -11.81 -2.00
C ARG A 167 -0.46 -11.02 -2.93
N ILE A 168 -0.53 -9.70 -2.75
CA ILE A 168 -1.12 -8.85 -3.78
C ILE A 168 -0.08 -8.55 -4.86
N THR A 169 -0.52 -8.28 -6.09
CA THR A 169 0.41 -7.90 -7.16
C THR A 169 0.79 -6.43 -6.99
N MET A 170 2.08 -6.10 -7.09
CA MET A 170 2.59 -4.73 -7.02
C MET A 170 3.66 -4.52 -8.10
N ASN A 171 3.28 -3.95 -9.24
CA ASN A 171 4.19 -3.61 -10.33
C ASN A 171 4.62 -2.15 -10.19
N TYR A 172 5.80 -1.88 -9.61
CA TYR A 172 6.22 -0.51 -9.29
C TYR A 172 6.51 0.31 -10.55
N LEU A 173 5.99 1.54 -10.58
CA LEU A 173 5.91 2.35 -11.79
C LEU A 173 7.08 3.32 -11.98
N ASN A 174 7.95 3.50 -10.98
CA ASN A 174 9.04 4.48 -11.05
C ASN A 174 10.28 4.17 -10.17
N PRO A 175 10.89 2.98 -10.26
CA PRO A 175 12.03 2.63 -9.40
C PRO A 175 13.32 3.42 -9.72
N PRO A 176 14.20 3.68 -8.73
CA PRO A 176 15.53 4.29 -8.93
C PRO A 176 16.46 3.43 -9.80
N ALA A 177 17.40 4.08 -10.50
CA ALA A 177 18.26 3.45 -11.50
C ALA A 177 19.56 2.79 -10.95
N SER A 178 19.96 3.05 -9.71
CA SER A 178 21.20 2.51 -9.12
C SER A 178 20.97 1.17 -8.40
N ASP A 179 21.68 0.14 -8.88
CA ASP A 179 21.87 -1.23 -8.34
C ASP A 179 20.74 -1.82 -7.49
N PHE A 180 19.58 -1.80 -8.12
CA PHE A 180 18.35 -2.39 -7.68
C PHE A 180 17.89 -3.45 -8.68
N SER A 181 18.64 -4.55 -8.81
CA SER A 181 18.33 -5.70 -9.68
C SER A 181 17.01 -6.42 -9.33
N TRP A 182 16.13 -5.81 -8.52
CA TRP A 182 15.12 -6.43 -7.65
C TRP A 182 13.67 -6.26 -8.07
N MET A 183 13.35 -6.16 -9.36
CA MET A 183 11.98 -6.43 -9.83
C MET A 183 12.00 -7.21 -11.12
N THR A 184 12.19 -8.53 -11.01
CA THR A 184 11.63 -9.42 -12.03
C THR A 184 10.13 -9.13 -12.07
N PRO A 185 9.55 -8.69 -13.21
CA PRO A 185 8.11 -8.60 -13.33
C PRO A 185 7.54 -9.98 -13.01
N PHE A 186 6.58 -10.07 -12.11
CA PHE A 186 5.75 -11.26 -12.07
C PHE A 186 4.95 -11.27 -13.38
N GLN A 187 5.35 -12.08 -14.36
CA GLN A 187 4.40 -12.58 -15.34
C GLN A 187 3.51 -13.56 -14.59
N ALA A 188 2.37 -13.10 -14.10
CA ALA A 188 1.47 -13.97 -13.36
C ALA A 188 1.05 -15.16 -14.23
N PRO A 189 1.44 -16.41 -13.90
CA PRO A 189 0.71 -17.55 -14.40
C PRO A 189 -0.58 -17.61 -13.58
N GLY A 190 -1.67 -17.09 -14.17
CA GLY A 190 -3.05 -17.37 -13.76
C GLY A 190 -3.31 -17.48 -12.26
N VAL A 191 -3.02 -16.45 -11.47
CA VAL A 191 -3.49 -16.41 -10.07
C VAL A 191 -4.92 -15.91 -10.05
N THR A 192 -5.85 -16.85 -10.06
CA THR A 192 -7.24 -16.59 -9.67
C THR A 192 -7.26 -16.29 -8.18
N VAL A 193 -7.41 -15.03 -7.80
CA VAL A 193 -7.78 -14.69 -6.42
C VAL A 193 -9.22 -15.16 -6.24
N ILE A 194 -9.41 -16.35 -5.67
CA ILE A 194 -10.71 -16.76 -5.13
C ILE A 194 -10.90 -15.95 -3.85
N LEU A 195 -11.45 -14.74 -4.00
CA LEU A 195 -12.15 -14.10 -2.90
C LEU A 195 -13.36 -15.00 -2.64
N ASN A 196 -13.39 -15.67 -1.49
CA ASN A 196 -14.50 -16.55 -1.09
C ASN A 196 -15.83 -15.93 -1.51
N ALA A 197 -16.41 -16.48 -2.58
CA ALA A 197 -17.79 -16.22 -2.92
C ALA A 197 -18.63 -16.84 -1.81
N ASN A 198 -19.47 -16.01 -1.20
CA ASN A 198 -20.64 -16.33 -0.38
C ASN A 198 -20.82 -17.81 0.03
N PRO A 199 -20.87 -18.15 1.34
CA PRO A 199 -21.21 -19.49 1.83
C PRO A 199 -22.69 -19.90 1.61
N ASN A 200 -23.43 -19.19 0.75
CA ASN A 200 -24.84 -19.47 0.45
C ASN A 200 -25.04 -19.65 -1.07
N GLN A 201 -24.52 -20.75 -1.61
CA GLN A 201 -25.19 -21.41 -2.73
C GLN A 201 -25.27 -22.89 -2.40
N VAL A 202 -26.47 -23.27 -1.95
CA VAL A 202 -26.92 -24.65 -1.85
C VAL A 202 -26.91 -25.22 -3.26
N GLU A 203 -26.10 -26.25 -3.47
CA GLU A 203 -26.23 -27.17 -4.60
C GLU A 203 -27.58 -27.88 -4.51
N GLU A 204 -28.32 -27.91 -5.62
CA GLU A 204 -29.29 -28.96 -5.94
C GLU A 204 -29.80 -28.77 -7.38
N PRO A 205 -30.12 -29.84 -8.12
CA PRO A 205 -29.36 -31.06 -8.37
C PRO A 205 -28.88 -31.17 -9.85
#